data_AF-A0A5C6E4Y7-F1
#
_entry.id   AF-A0A5C6E4Y7-F1
#
_cell.length_a   1.000
_cell.length_b   1.000
_cell.length_c   1.000
_cell.angle_alpha   90.00
_cell.angle_beta   90.00
_cell.angle_gamma   90.00
#
_symmetry.space_group_name_H-M   'P 1'
#
loop_
_entity.id
_entity.type
_entity.pdbx_description
1 polymer ?
#
loop_
_entity_poly.entity_id
_entity_poly.type
_entity_poly.pdbx_seq_one_letter_code
_entity_poly.pdbx_strand_id
1 'polypeptide(L)'
;MNKKVSKGLQRLNGLNMKEIPPELMDEISESIYQGRKLEAVKRYKELRGTSLLDAKNFIEALTEELKAASPERFSTQSTVGCASVLVLVLASLSVFCLIVISVAP
;
A
#
# COMPACT_ATOMS: atom_id res chain seq x y z
N MET A 1 -10.74 20.33 2.89
CA MET A 1 -10.19 20.61 4.25
C MET A 1 -10.38 19.37 5.13
N ASN A 2 -9.48 18.38 5.07
CA ASN A 2 -9.68 17.07 5.71
C ASN A 2 -9.10 17.05 7.14
N LYS A 3 -9.95 17.33 8.14
CA LYS A 3 -9.59 17.40 9.57
C LYS A 3 -9.08 16.08 10.18
N LYS A 4 -9.15 14.93 9.49
CA LYS A 4 -8.64 13.65 10.02
C LYS A 4 -7.12 13.53 9.89
N VAL A 5 -6.55 14.10 8.82
CA VAL A 5 -5.12 14.04 8.51
C VAL A 5 -4.28 14.72 9.60
N SER A 6 -4.77 15.81 10.18
CA SER A 6 -4.03 16.60 11.17
C SER A 6 -3.81 15.90 12.51
N LYS A 7 -4.65 14.94 12.91
CA LYS A 7 -4.56 14.32 14.25
C LYS A 7 -3.57 13.14 14.31
N GLY A 8 -3.39 12.45 13.18
CA GLY A 8 -2.38 11.39 13.03
C GLY A 8 -0.97 11.97 12.92
N LEU A 9 -0.80 13.00 12.08
CA LEU A 9 0.47 13.72 11.90
C LEU A 9 0.92 14.47 13.17
N GLN A 10 0.00 15.00 13.98
CA GLN A 10 0.35 15.67 15.23
C GLN A 10 0.91 14.75 16.32
N ARG A 11 0.73 13.42 16.24
CA ARG A 11 1.40 12.48 17.15
C ARG A 11 2.85 12.22 16.75
N LEU A 12 3.20 12.53 15.49
CA LEU A 12 4.54 12.43 14.91
C LEU A 12 5.31 13.77 15.01
N ASN A 13 4.97 14.63 15.99
CA ASN A 13 5.49 16.00 16.15
C ASN A 13 7.02 16.12 16.40
N GLY A 14 7.76 15.01 16.33
CA GLY A 14 9.24 14.96 16.38
C GLY A 14 9.91 14.62 15.04
N LEU A 15 9.14 14.32 14.00
CA LEU A 15 9.64 13.97 12.67
C LEU A 15 9.49 15.17 11.72
N ASN A 16 10.37 16.15 11.89
CA ASN A 16 10.34 17.36 11.08
C ASN A 16 10.77 17.04 9.63
N MET A 17 9.84 17.12 8.68
CA MET A 17 10.09 17.01 7.22
C MET A 17 11.23 17.92 6.74
N LYS A 18 11.53 19.00 7.48
CA LYS A 18 12.46 20.05 7.08
C LYS A 18 13.95 19.67 7.16
N GLU A 19 14.28 18.54 7.79
CA GLU A 19 15.67 18.06 7.93
C GLU A 19 15.99 16.87 7.02
N ILE A 20 15.01 16.43 6.22
CA ILE A 20 15.23 15.30 5.33
C ILE A 20 15.85 15.85 4.04
N PRO A 21 17.02 15.34 3.61
CA PRO A 21 17.61 15.78 2.35
C PRO A 21 16.64 15.52 1.19
N PRO A 22 16.52 16.46 0.24
CA PRO A 22 15.53 16.39 -0.83
C PRO A 22 15.69 15.12 -1.68
N GLU A 23 16.94 14.68 -1.91
CA GLU A 23 17.23 13.42 -2.61
C GLU A 23 16.60 12.20 -1.95
N LEU A 24 16.56 12.16 -0.61
CA LEU A 24 15.95 11.05 0.12
C LEU A 24 14.42 11.09 0.03
N MET A 25 13.83 12.29 0.01
CA MET A 25 12.39 12.43 -0.17
C MET A 25 11.94 11.93 -1.53
N ASP A 26 12.73 12.18 -2.57
CA ASP A 26 12.50 11.64 -3.91
C ASP A 26 12.63 10.11 -3.90
N GLU A 27 13.68 9.56 -3.28
CA GLU A 27 13.90 8.11 -3.18
C GLU A 27 12.79 7.39 -2.39
N ILE A 28 12.33 7.99 -1.29
CA ILE A 28 11.21 7.49 -0.48
C ILE A 28 9.92 7.51 -1.30
N SER A 29 9.65 8.60 -2.01
CA SER A 29 8.46 8.74 -2.84
C SER A 29 8.45 7.70 -3.97
N GLU A 30 9.59 7.54 -4.66
CA GLU A 30 9.75 6.54 -5.71
C GLU A 30 9.58 5.12 -5.16
N SER A 31 10.17 4.81 -4.01
CA SER A 31 9.99 3.52 -3.34
C SER A 31 8.52 3.25 -2.99
N ILE A 32 7.77 4.28 -2.59
CA ILE A 32 6.33 4.17 -2.32
C ILE A 32 5.55 3.89 -3.61
N TYR A 33 5.85 4.60 -4.71
CA TYR A 33 5.22 4.36 -6.02
C TYR A 33 5.51 2.95 -6.53
N GLN A 34 6.73 2.45 -6.33
CA GLN A 34 7.14 1.10 -6.75
C GLN A 34 6.67 0.00 -5.78
N GLY A 35 5.89 0.33 -4.74
CA GLY A 35 5.36 -0.63 -3.76
C GLY A 35 6.37 -1.13 -2.73
N ARG A 36 7.62 -0.62 -2.76
CA ARG A 36 8.69 -0.96 -1.81
C ARG A 36 8.64 -0.13 -0.53
N LYS A 37 7.47 -0.09 0.12
CA LYS A 37 7.28 0.70 1.36
C LYS A 37 8.21 0.29 2.50
N LEU A 38 8.56 -1.00 2.58
CA LEU A 38 9.51 -1.49 3.59
C LEU A 38 10.89 -0.87 3.42
N GLU A 39 11.32 -0.65 2.18
CA GLU A 39 12.59 0.01 1.87
C GLU A 39 12.54 1.48 2.28
N ALA A 40 11.44 2.18 1.96
CA ALA A 40 11.22 3.55 2.41
C ALA A 40 11.26 3.68 3.95
N VAL A 41 10.63 2.76 4.67
CA VAL A 41 10.68 2.71 6.15
C VAL A 41 12.10 2.48 6.66
N LYS A 42 12.84 1.57 6.03
CA LYS A 42 14.23 1.27 6.40
C LYS A 42 15.13 2.49 6.18
N ARG A 43 15.09 3.11 5.00
CA ARG A 43 15.86 4.32 4.65
C ARG A 43 15.57 5.46 5.62
N TYR A 44 14.30 5.71 5.89
CA TYR A 44 13.87 6.73 6.82
C TYR A 44 14.38 6.50 8.25
N LYS A 45 14.28 5.25 8.72
CA LYS A 45 14.77 4.83 10.04
C LYS A 45 16.28 4.96 10.17
N GLU A 46 17.05 4.52 9.16
CA GLU A 46 18.51 4.57 9.16
C GLU A 46 19.03 6.01 9.27
N LEU A 47 18.37 6.96 8.61
CA LEU A 47 18.75 8.37 8.65
C LEU A 47 18.30 9.10 9.91
N ARG A 48 17.09 8.84 10.40
CA ARG A 48 16.54 9.55 11.57
C ARG A 48 16.85 8.85 12.90
N GLY A 49 17.30 7.59 12.88
CA GLY A 49 17.52 6.79 14.08
C GLY A 49 16.24 6.53 14.89
N THR A 50 15.06 6.54 14.24
CA THR A 50 13.78 6.46 14.95
C THR A 50 13.40 5.03 15.33
N SER A 51 12.37 4.90 16.14
CA SER A 51 11.71 3.60 16.31
C SER A 51 11.14 3.12 14.97
N LEU A 52 11.06 1.79 14.82
CA LEU A 52 10.46 1.17 13.63
C LEU A 52 8.98 1.56 13.47
N LEU A 53 8.27 1.71 14.60
CA LEU A 53 6.86 2.08 14.61
C LEU A 53 6.66 3.50 14.07
N ASP A 54 7.50 4.46 14.49
CA ASP A 54 7.39 5.84 14.03
C ASP A 54 7.74 5.99 12.55
N ALA A 55 8.78 5.29 12.10
CA ALA A 55 9.16 5.25 10.69
C ALA A 55 8.02 4.66 9.84
N LYS A 56 7.42 3.55 10.30
CA LYS A 56 6.26 2.94 9.63
C LYS A 56 5.08 3.92 9.55
N ASN A 57 4.70 4.51 10.67
CA ASN A 57 3.56 5.43 10.74
C ASN A 57 3.74 6.64 9.82
N PHE A 58 4.95 7.18 9.74
CA PHE A 58 5.28 8.28 8.84
C PHE A 58 5.13 7.90 7.36
N ILE A 59 5.73 6.77 6.95
CA ILE A 59 5.65 6.30 5.57
C ILE A 59 4.22 5.89 5.18
N GLU A 60 3.44 5.34 6.11
CA GLU A 60 2.03 5.04 5.88
C GLU A 60 1.21 6.32 5.63
N ALA A 61 1.38 7.34 6.48
CA ALA A 61 0.73 8.63 6.28
C ALA A 61 1.13 9.30 4.95
N LEU A 62 2.42 9.28 4.62
CA LEU A 62 2.94 9.81 3.36
C LEU A 62 2.37 9.05 2.15
N THR A 63 2.25 7.72 2.26
CA THR A 63 1.66 6.92 1.19
C THR A 63 0.19 7.26 0.96
N GLU A 64 -0.59 7.44 2.03
CA GLU A 64 -2.00 7.82 1.90
C GLU A 64 -2.14 9.19 1.22
N GLU A 65 -1.27 10.14 1.56
CA GLU A 65 -1.26 11.46 0.96
C GLU A 65 -0.88 11.42 -0.53
N LEU A 66 0.18 10.68 -0.88
CA LEU A 66 0.59 10.48 -2.28
C LEU A 66 -0.52 9.79 -3.10
N LYS A 67 -1.19 8.80 -2.52
CA LYS A 67 -2.35 8.14 -3.15
C LYS A 67 -3.51 9.09 -3.38
N ALA A 68 -3.79 9.97 -2.42
CA ALA A 68 -4.83 10.98 -2.56
C ALA A 68 -4.46 12.06 -3.60
N ALA A 69 -3.18 12.42 -3.71
CA ALA A 69 -2.69 13.42 -4.65
C ALA A 69 -2.56 12.90 -6.09
N SER A 70 -2.30 11.61 -6.30
CA SER A 70 -2.02 11.05 -7.62
C SER A 70 -2.54 9.60 -7.77
N PRO A 71 -3.86 9.39 -7.79
CA PRO A 71 -4.46 8.05 -7.82
C PRO A 71 -4.07 7.23 -9.05
N GLU A 72 -3.82 7.87 -10.21
CA GLU A 72 -3.43 7.17 -11.44
C GLU A 72 -2.14 6.35 -11.29
N ARG A 73 -1.14 6.88 -10.56
CA ARG A 73 0.16 6.23 -10.37
C ARG A 73 0.11 4.99 -9.47
N PHE A 74 -0.99 4.79 -8.73
CA PHE A 74 -1.17 3.66 -7.83
C PHE A 74 -2.12 2.58 -8.38
N SER A 75 -2.74 2.80 -9.55
CA SER A 75 -3.77 1.91 -10.10
C SER A 75 -3.24 0.60 -10.72
N THR A 76 -1.93 0.49 -10.97
CA THR A 76 -1.30 -0.73 -11.49
C THR A 76 -0.97 -1.76 -10.41
N GLN A 77 -1.17 -1.44 -9.13
CA GLN A 77 -0.99 -2.37 -8.00
C GLN A 77 -2.32 -2.91 -7.46
N SER A 78 -3.37 -2.96 -8.29
CA SER A 78 -4.57 -3.73 -7.98
C SER A 78 -4.20 -5.19 -7.83
N THR A 79 -4.04 -5.62 -6.59
CA THR A 79 -3.90 -7.00 -6.17
C THR A 79 -4.93 -7.85 -6.92
N VAL A 80 -4.47 -8.76 -7.79
CA VAL A 80 -5.29 -9.76 -8.50
C VAL A 80 -5.81 -10.82 -7.51
N GLY A 81 -6.34 -10.39 -6.37
CA GLY A 81 -6.22 -11.14 -5.12
C GLY A 81 -7.46 -11.87 -4.63
N CYS A 82 -8.66 -11.67 -5.19
CA CYS A 82 -9.87 -12.36 -4.69
C CYS A 82 -10.92 -12.61 -5.76
N ALA A 83 -11.14 -11.65 -6.67
CA ALA A 83 -12.12 -11.80 -7.75
C ALA A 83 -11.76 -12.96 -8.70
N SER A 84 -10.47 -13.17 -8.95
CA SER A 84 -9.91 -14.25 -9.76
C SER A 84 -10.15 -15.64 -9.17
N VAL A 85 -10.05 -15.79 -7.84
CA VAL A 85 -10.32 -17.07 -7.15
C VAL A 85 -11.81 -17.42 -7.22
N LEU A 86 -12.67 -16.41 -7.04
CA LEU A 86 -14.12 -16.62 -7.05
C LEU A 86 -14.63 -17.06 -8.44
N VAL A 87 -14.08 -16.48 -9.52
CA VAL A 87 -14.40 -16.89 -10.91
C VAL A 87 -13.92 -18.31 -11.21
N LEU A 88 -12.72 -18.70 -10.76
CA LEU A 88 -12.19 -20.05 -10.93
C LEU A 88 -13.03 -21.12 -10.20
N VAL A 89 -13.48 -20.81 -8.98
CA VAL A 89 -14.31 -21.73 -8.17
C VAL A 89 -15.70 -21.90 -8.79
N LEU A 90 -16.32 -20.82 -9.25
CA LEU A 90 -17.64 -20.90 -9.91
C LEU A 90 -17.56 -21.66 -11.25
N ALA A 91 -16.51 -21.42 -12.04
CA ALA A 91 -16.29 -22.14 -13.29
C ALA A 91 -16.07 -23.64 -13.08
N SER A 92 -15.28 -24.02 -12.07
CA SER A 92 -15.02 -25.43 -11.76
C SER A 92 -16.24 -26.16 -11.22
N LEU A 93 -17.05 -25.52 -10.36
CA LEU A 93 -18.33 -26.07 -9.89
C LEU A 93 -19.34 -26.25 -11.04
N SER A 94 -19.44 -25.27 -11.95
CA SER A 94 -20.35 -25.34 -13.09
C SER A 94 -19.99 -26.48 -14.04
N VAL A 95 -18.71 -26.63 -14.37
CA VAL A 95 -18.23 -27.73 -15.23
C VAL A 95 -18.42 -29.09 -14.55
N PHE A 96 -18.09 -29.19 -13.26
CA PHE A 96 -18.27 -30.43 -12.51
C PHE A 96 -19.75 -30.84 -12.42
N CYS A 97 -20.64 -29.88 -12.21
CA CYS A 97 -22.08 -30.13 -12.15
C CYS A 97 -22.64 -30.63 -13.49
N LEU A 98 -22.23 -30.04 -14.62
CA LEU A 98 -22.64 -30.49 -15.96
C LEU A 98 -22.17 -31.92 -16.26
N ILE A 99 -20.94 -32.27 -15.88
CA ILE A 99 -20.40 -33.62 -16.07
C ILE A 99 -21.22 -34.65 -15.27
N VAL A 100 -21.54 -34.34 -14.01
CA VAL A 100 -22.32 -35.25 -13.15
C VAL A 100 -23.74 -35.46 -13.70
N ILE A 101 -24.41 -34.41 -14.19
CA ILE A 101 -25.75 -34.52 -14.78
C ILE A 101 -25.72 -35.37 -16.06
N SER A 102 -24.66 -35.25 -16.88
CA SER A 102 -24.54 -36.03 -18.11
C SER A 102 -24.19 -37.51 -17.89
N VAL A 103 -23.70 -37.89 -16.70
CA VAL A 103 -23.25 -39.25 -16.36
C VAL A 103 -24.26 -39.97 -15.45
N ALA A 104 -25.25 -39.27 -14.90
CA ALA A 104 -26.33 -39.88 -14.12
C ALA A 104 -27.38 -40.54 -15.06
N PRO A 105 -27.61 -41.86 -14.96
CA PRO A 105 -28.63 -42.58 -15.74
C PRO A 105 -30.07 -42.33 -15.25
#